data_AF-A0A1I5HE30-F1
#
_entry.id   AF-A0A1I5HE30-F1
#
_cell.length_a   1.000
_cell.length_b   1.000
_cell.length_c   1.000
_cell.angle_alpha   90.00
_cell.angle_beta   90.00
_cell.angle_gamma   90.00
#
_symmetry.space_group_name_H-M   'P 1'
#
loop_
_entity.id
_entity.type
_entity.pdbx_description
1 polymer ?
#
loop_
_entity_poly.entity_id
_entity_poly.type
_entity_poly.pdbx_seq_one_letter_code
_entity_poly.pdbx_strand_id
1 'polypeptide(L)'
;MIRLLSCTTLIGFALLAACSKEDASVNKAAIMPMLGAVMHSETEEVLRLAKQGIGLDERYPANQATPMIMASGSDQWPVVEILVDHGANIWAHDQFGTTMAQMAVTSRILPGSNEDKARLRVIEKLKARGYPFPPPNSEQILALEKDGKWPPLEAAR
;
A
#
# COMPACT_ATOMS: atom_id res chain seq x y z
N MET A 1 -38.16 -61.54 22.88
CA MET A 1 -37.50 -62.24 21.76
C MET A 1 -37.74 -61.43 20.50
N ILE A 2 -36.70 -61.19 19.71
CA ILE A 2 -36.69 -60.58 18.35
C ILE A 2 -36.68 -59.03 18.31
N ARG A 3 -35.47 -58.50 18.05
CA ARG A 3 -35.19 -57.18 17.45
C ARG A 3 -35.62 -57.22 15.98
N LEU A 4 -36.04 -56.08 15.42
CA LEU A 4 -35.78 -55.73 14.02
C LEU A 4 -35.80 -54.20 13.85
N LEU A 5 -34.70 -53.71 13.29
CA LEU A 5 -34.43 -52.33 12.89
C LEU A 5 -35.30 -51.94 11.69
N SER A 6 -35.73 -50.69 11.62
CA SER A 6 -35.84 -49.96 10.35
C SER A 6 -35.66 -48.47 10.58
N CYS A 7 -34.41 -48.07 10.42
CA CYS A 7 -33.96 -46.71 10.16
C CYS A 7 -34.47 -46.31 8.76
N THR A 8 -35.32 -45.30 8.65
CA THR A 8 -35.49 -44.55 7.40
C THR A 8 -35.47 -43.06 7.69
N THR A 9 -34.43 -42.44 7.14
CA THR A 9 -33.93 -41.10 7.36
C THR A 9 -34.78 -40.03 6.69
N LEU A 10 -34.92 -38.89 7.38
CA LEU A 10 -35.29 -37.59 6.83
C LEU A 10 -34.41 -37.27 5.60
N ILE A 11 -35.02 -37.14 4.43
CA ILE A 11 -34.35 -36.60 3.24
C ILE A 11 -34.26 -35.09 3.43
N GLY A 12 -33.11 -34.65 3.92
CA GLY A 12 -32.74 -33.24 4.03
C GLY A 12 -32.48 -32.64 2.65
N PHE A 13 -32.94 -31.40 2.49
CA PHE A 13 -32.62 -30.47 1.41
C PHE A 13 -31.10 -30.42 1.18
N ALA A 14 -30.61 -31.07 0.13
CA ALA A 14 -29.23 -30.91 -0.33
C ALA A 14 -29.13 -29.64 -1.19
N LEU A 15 -28.94 -28.52 -0.51
CA LEU A 15 -28.57 -27.24 -1.09
C LEU A 15 -27.04 -27.20 -1.26
N LEU A 16 -26.60 -26.82 -2.46
CA LEU A 16 -25.26 -26.34 -2.84
C LEU A 16 -24.03 -27.20 -2.46
N ALA A 17 -23.37 -27.72 -3.51
CA ALA A 17 -21.92 -27.62 -3.62
C ALA A 17 -21.53 -27.68 -5.10
N ALA A 18 -21.88 -26.63 -5.86
CA ALA A 18 -21.12 -26.33 -7.07
C ALA A 18 -19.73 -25.88 -6.60
N CYS A 19 -18.77 -26.80 -6.61
CA CYS A 19 -17.36 -26.48 -6.39
C CYS A 19 -16.85 -25.80 -7.67
N SER A 20 -17.19 -24.53 -7.87
CA SER A 20 -16.47 -23.69 -8.82
C SER A 20 -15.13 -23.36 -8.19
N LYS A 21 -14.07 -23.95 -8.74
CA LYS A 21 -12.70 -23.49 -8.54
C LYS A 21 -12.69 -21.99 -8.82
N GLU A 22 -12.53 -21.17 -7.78
CA GLU A 22 -12.35 -19.74 -7.94
C GLU A 22 -11.13 -19.53 -8.82
N ASP A 23 -11.36 -18.90 -9.96
CA ASP A 23 -10.34 -18.49 -10.91
C ASP A 23 -9.48 -17.43 -10.21
N ALA A 24 -8.30 -17.83 -9.73
CA ALA A 24 -7.35 -17.00 -9.00
C ALA A 24 -6.64 -15.94 -9.88
N SER A 25 -7.29 -15.56 -10.98
CA SER A 25 -6.94 -14.45 -11.85
C SER A 25 -7.85 -13.23 -11.64
N VAL A 26 -8.54 -13.15 -10.49
CA VAL A 26 -9.22 -11.91 -10.06
C VAL A 26 -8.23 -10.77 -10.30
N ASN A 27 -8.58 -9.89 -11.24
CA ASN A 27 -7.71 -8.81 -11.70
C ASN A 27 -7.22 -8.06 -10.46
N LYS A 28 -5.94 -8.22 -10.08
CA LYS A 28 -5.42 -7.63 -8.83
C LYS A 28 -5.60 -6.11 -8.83
N ALA A 29 -5.62 -5.47 -10.00
CA ALA A 29 -5.93 -4.05 -10.14
C ALA A 29 -7.39 -3.71 -9.78
N ALA A 30 -8.34 -4.63 -9.98
CA ALA A 30 -9.73 -4.42 -9.56
C ALA A 30 -9.90 -4.49 -8.02
N ILE A 31 -9.02 -5.21 -7.32
CA ILE A 31 -9.07 -5.36 -5.85
C ILE A 31 -8.19 -4.31 -5.15
N MET A 32 -7.14 -3.84 -5.82
CA MET A 32 -6.17 -2.85 -5.32
C MET A 32 -6.01 -1.74 -6.37
N PRO A 33 -7.04 -0.89 -6.55
CA PRO A 33 -7.10 0.08 -7.64
C PRO A 33 -5.92 1.05 -7.65
N MET A 34 -5.49 1.55 -6.50
CA MET A 34 -4.40 2.51 -6.45
C MET A 34 -3.06 1.85 -6.78
N LEU A 35 -2.76 0.69 -6.18
CA LEU A 35 -1.54 -0.06 -6.52
C LEU A 35 -1.54 -0.49 -7.99
N GLY A 36 -2.68 -0.91 -8.53
CA GLY A 36 -2.83 -1.22 -9.96
C GLY A 36 -2.46 -0.04 -10.84
N ALA A 37 -3.02 1.15 -10.59
CA ALA A 37 -2.70 2.36 -11.35
C ALA A 37 -1.21 2.74 -11.25
N VAL A 38 -0.61 2.65 -10.06
CA VAL A 38 0.83 2.90 -9.86
C VAL A 38 1.71 1.90 -10.61
N MET A 39 1.38 0.60 -10.56
CA MET A 39 2.14 -0.46 -11.25
C MET A 39 2.15 -0.28 -12.76
N HIS A 40 1.05 0.24 -13.33
CA HIS A 40 0.92 0.51 -14.75
C HIS A 40 1.31 1.95 -15.14
N SER A 41 1.81 2.76 -14.19
CA SER A 41 2.21 4.16 -14.38
C SER A 41 1.09 5.07 -14.93
N GLU A 42 -0.16 4.78 -14.56
CA GLU A 42 -1.35 5.52 -15.00
C GLU A 42 -1.58 6.76 -14.12
N THR A 43 -0.74 7.78 -14.31
CA THR A 43 -0.72 8.99 -13.45
C THR A 43 -2.10 9.67 -13.32
N GLU A 44 -2.87 9.75 -14.42
CA GLU A 44 -4.21 10.34 -14.41
C GLU A 44 -5.22 9.51 -13.59
N GLU A 45 -5.10 8.19 -13.63
CA GLU A 45 -5.94 7.30 -12.84
C GLU A 45 -5.56 7.38 -11.35
N VAL A 46 -4.26 7.46 -11.04
CA VAL A 46 -3.80 7.75 -9.68
C VAL A 46 -4.39 9.06 -9.18
N LEU A 47 -4.35 10.14 -9.98
CA LEU A 47 -4.96 11.42 -9.60
C LEU A 47 -6.46 11.30 -9.38
N ARG A 48 -7.18 10.57 -10.25
CA ARG A 48 -8.62 10.37 -10.13
C ARG A 48 -8.98 9.62 -8.85
N LEU A 49 -8.27 8.53 -8.54
CA LEU A 49 -8.45 7.73 -7.33
C LEU A 49 -8.08 8.53 -6.07
N ALA A 50 -6.97 9.28 -6.11
CA ALA A 50 -6.50 10.10 -5.00
C ALA A 50 -7.50 11.21 -4.63
N LYS A 51 -8.10 11.88 -5.63
CA LYS A 51 -9.19 12.85 -5.42
C LYS A 51 -10.42 12.25 -4.74
N GLN A 52 -10.63 10.94 -4.88
CA GLN A 52 -11.71 10.19 -4.24
C GLN A 52 -11.29 9.58 -2.90
N GLY A 53 -10.03 9.71 -2.49
CA GLY A 53 -9.48 9.08 -1.29
C GLY A 53 -9.41 7.55 -1.38
N ILE A 54 -9.47 6.97 -2.58
CA ILE A 54 -9.49 5.52 -2.78
C ILE A 54 -8.07 4.98 -2.73
N GLY A 55 -7.84 4.02 -1.83
CA GLY A 55 -6.67 3.15 -1.89
C GLY A 55 -5.32 3.80 -1.58
N LEU A 56 -5.30 5.04 -1.03
CA LEU A 56 -4.08 5.82 -0.77
C LEU A 56 -3.00 5.04 0.00
N ASP A 57 -3.42 4.20 0.94
CA ASP A 57 -2.56 3.40 1.83
C ASP A 57 -2.77 1.88 1.65
N GLU A 58 -3.19 1.43 0.46
CA GLU A 58 -3.26 0.01 0.12
C GLU A 58 -1.95 -0.71 0.44
N ARG A 59 -2.02 -1.96 0.90
CA ARG A 59 -0.84 -2.74 1.29
C ARG A 59 -0.65 -3.93 0.38
N TYR A 60 0.39 -3.91 -0.44
CA TYR A 60 0.69 -5.02 -1.34
C TYR A 60 0.96 -6.30 -0.54
N PRO A 61 0.22 -7.41 -0.76
CA PRO A 61 0.25 -8.55 0.16
C PRO A 61 1.63 -9.17 0.39
N ALA A 62 2.49 -9.15 -0.63
CA ALA A 62 3.79 -9.81 -0.56
C ALA A 62 4.79 -9.11 0.38
N ASN A 63 4.67 -7.79 0.54
CA ASN A 63 5.65 -7.01 1.31
C ASN A 63 5.12 -5.81 2.09
N GLN A 64 3.81 -5.58 2.10
CA GLN A 64 3.19 -4.43 2.74
C GLN A 64 3.61 -3.08 2.13
N ALA A 65 4.17 -3.05 0.92
CA ALA A 65 4.45 -1.80 0.23
C ALA A 65 3.16 -1.04 -0.06
N THR A 66 3.17 0.27 0.21
CA THR A 66 2.08 1.18 -0.16
C THR A 66 2.22 1.67 -1.60
N PRO A 67 1.16 2.25 -2.21
CA PRO A 67 1.28 2.97 -3.47
C PRO A 67 2.43 3.96 -3.48
N MET A 68 2.61 4.70 -2.38
CA MET A 68 3.67 5.71 -2.25
C MET A 68 5.07 5.07 -2.27
N ILE A 69 5.27 3.96 -1.54
CA ILE A 69 6.55 3.23 -1.53
C ILE A 69 6.84 2.63 -2.91
N MET A 70 5.83 2.06 -3.57
CA MET A 70 5.98 1.45 -4.89
C MET A 70 6.31 2.48 -5.99
N ALA A 71 5.61 3.62 -5.99
CA ALA A 71 5.88 4.72 -6.90
C ALA A 71 7.29 5.28 -6.70
N SER A 72 7.72 5.41 -5.44
CA SER A 72 9.07 5.90 -5.08
C SER A 72 10.18 4.94 -5.52
N GLY A 73 9.96 3.63 -5.36
CA GLY A 73 10.90 2.60 -5.81
C GLY A 73 11.00 2.51 -7.33
N SER A 74 10.03 3.06 -8.05
CA SER A 74 10.00 3.15 -9.52
C SER A 74 10.32 4.57 -10.03
N ASP A 75 10.77 5.47 -9.16
CA ASP A 75 11.09 6.87 -9.47
C ASP A 75 9.95 7.67 -10.14
N GLN A 76 8.69 7.34 -9.83
CA GLN A 76 7.50 8.06 -10.32
C GLN A 76 7.15 9.24 -9.41
N TRP A 77 7.98 10.26 -9.35
CA TRP A 77 7.89 11.34 -8.36
C TRP A 77 6.67 12.26 -8.49
N PRO A 78 6.13 12.58 -9.69
CA PRO A 78 4.82 13.22 -9.84
C PRO A 78 3.70 12.40 -9.19
N VAL A 79 3.74 11.07 -9.30
CA VAL A 79 2.77 10.17 -8.65
C VAL A 79 2.93 10.22 -7.13
N VAL A 80 4.17 10.18 -6.63
CA VAL A 80 4.44 10.36 -5.19
C VAL A 80 3.91 11.70 -4.68
N GLU A 81 4.12 12.77 -5.45
CA GLU A 81 3.62 14.11 -5.11
C GLU A 81 2.09 14.14 -5.04
N ILE A 82 1.40 13.53 -6.01
CA ILE A 82 -0.07 13.39 -5.99
C ILE A 82 -0.53 12.68 -4.71
N LEU A 83 0.09 11.56 -4.36
CA LEU A 83 -0.29 10.79 -3.16
C LEU A 83 -0.07 11.60 -1.88
N VAL A 84 1.05 12.31 -1.77
CA VAL A 84 1.36 13.20 -0.64
C VAL A 84 0.35 14.35 -0.52
N ASP A 85 -0.07 14.93 -1.65
CA ASP A 85 -1.00 16.06 -1.67
C ASP A 85 -2.44 15.65 -1.37
N HIS A 86 -2.79 14.36 -1.53
CA HIS A 86 -4.12 13.81 -1.23
C HIS A 86 -4.18 13.04 0.09
N GLY A 87 -3.15 13.16 0.93
CA GLY A 87 -3.20 12.67 2.32
C GLY A 87 -2.82 11.19 2.50
N ALA A 88 -2.14 10.58 1.53
CA ALA A 88 -1.52 9.27 1.78
C ALA A 88 -0.50 9.37 2.92
N ASN A 89 -0.40 8.30 3.72
CA ASN A 89 0.42 8.29 4.92
C ASN A 89 1.92 8.32 4.60
N ILE A 90 2.54 9.49 4.77
CA ILE A 90 3.98 9.70 4.54
C ILE A 90 4.89 8.89 5.49
N TRP A 91 4.35 8.40 6.60
CA TRP A 91 5.08 7.64 7.62
C TRP A 91 4.99 6.13 7.44
N ALA A 92 4.23 5.66 6.44
CA ALA A 92 4.15 4.24 6.15
C ALA A 92 5.53 3.66 5.80
N HIS A 93 5.80 2.45 6.30
CA HIS A 93 6.89 1.60 5.84
C HIS A 93 6.38 0.23 5.41
N ASP A 94 7.13 -0.45 4.56
CA ASP A 94 6.87 -1.84 4.18
C ASP A 94 7.34 -2.84 5.27
N GLN A 95 7.20 -4.14 5.05
CA GLN A 95 7.60 -5.17 6.02
C GLN A 95 9.10 -5.15 6.36
N PHE A 96 9.91 -4.48 5.55
CA PHE A 96 11.35 -4.36 5.72
C PHE A 96 11.75 -3.01 6.34
N GLY A 97 10.79 -2.19 6.80
CA GLY A 97 11.06 -0.85 7.31
C GLY A 97 11.40 0.17 6.24
N THR A 98 11.13 -0.11 4.96
CA THR A 98 11.39 0.83 3.86
C THR A 98 10.29 1.89 3.78
N THR A 99 10.68 3.15 3.82
CA THR A 99 9.82 4.33 3.71
C THR A 99 10.04 5.05 2.38
N MET A 100 9.07 5.86 1.96
CA MET A 100 9.25 6.76 0.81
C MET A 100 10.43 7.72 1.01
N ALA A 101 10.61 8.25 2.23
CA ALA A 101 11.65 9.24 2.51
C ALA A 101 13.07 8.69 2.27
N GLN A 102 13.32 7.42 2.61
CA GLN A 102 14.59 6.76 2.28
C GLN A 102 14.83 6.71 0.77
N MET A 103 13.81 6.28 0.00
CA MET A 103 13.89 6.23 -1.46
C MET A 103 14.10 7.62 -2.07
N ALA A 104 13.48 8.65 -1.49
CA ALA A 104 13.70 10.03 -1.90
C ALA A 104 15.19 10.36 -1.81
N VAL A 105 15.86 10.16 -0.68
CA VAL A 105 17.27 10.55 -0.58
C VAL A 105 18.25 9.66 -1.36
N THR A 106 17.88 8.42 -1.71
CA THR A 106 18.75 7.49 -2.46
C THR A 106 18.47 7.41 -3.97
N SER A 107 17.41 8.07 -4.46
CA SER A 107 17.04 8.09 -5.88
C SER A 107 18.19 8.59 -6.76
N ARG A 108 18.31 8.00 -7.96
CA ARG A 108 19.38 8.29 -8.93
C ARG A 108 18.85 8.91 -10.22
N ILE A 109 17.67 9.53 -10.17
CA ILE A 109 17.10 10.28 -11.29
C ILE A 109 18.00 11.43 -11.73
N LEU A 110 17.86 11.82 -13.00
CA LEU A 110 18.63 12.90 -13.60
C LEU A 110 18.33 14.24 -12.89
N PRO A 111 19.33 14.94 -12.34
CA PRO A 111 19.15 16.24 -11.73
C PRO A 111 18.50 17.26 -12.67
N GLY A 112 17.50 18.00 -12.17
CA GLY A 112 16.78 19.02 -12.94
C GLY A 112 15.70 18.48 -13.89
N SER A 113 15.53 17.16 -13.99
CA SER A 113 14.39 16.54 -14.69
C SER A 113 13.06 16.90 -14.01
N ASN A 114 11.95 16.59 -14.68
CA ASN A 114 10.61 16.79 -14.09
C ASN A 114 10.41 15.90 -12.86
N GLU A 115 10.92 14.67 -12.91
CA GLU A 115 10.97 13.74 -11.79
C GLU A 115 11.73 14.35 -10.60
N ASP A 116 12.93 14.89 -10.85
CA ASP A 116 13.75 15.48 -9.78
C ASP A 116 13.09 16.72 -9.17
N LYS A 117 12.46 17.57 -9.99
CA LYS A 117 11.70 18.71 -9.48
C LYS A 117 10.54 18.28 -8.58
N ALA A 118 9.80 17.23 -8.96
CA ALA A 118 8.70 16.68 -8.15
C ALA A 118 9.24 16.07 -6.84
N ARG A 119 10.30 15.27 -6.93
CA ARG A 119 11.01 14.70 -5.77
C ARG A 119 11.45 15.77 -4.78
N LEU A 120 12.04 16.87 -5.25
CA LEU A 120 12.46 17.98 -4.40
C LEU A 120 11.26 18.64 -3.70
N ARG A 121 10.14 18.85 -4.40
CA ARG A 121 8.90 19.34 -3.77
C ARG A 121 8.37 18.38 -2.71
N VAL A 122 8.41 17.07 -2.97
CA VAL A 122 8.05 16.04 -1.99
C VAL A 122 8.95 16.14 -0.75
N ILE A 123 10.27 16.24 -0.90
CA ILE A 123 11.21 16.40 0.23
C ILE A 123 10.88 17.64 1.05
N GLU A 124 10.59 18.77 0.42
CA GLU A 124 10.21 20.00 1.14
C GLU A 124 8.88 19.83 1.89
N LYS A 125 7.89 19.16 1.29
CA LYS A 125 6.63 18.83 1.95
C LYS A 125 6.81 17.88 3.15
N LEU A 126 7.75 16.94 3.08
CA LEU A 126 8.09 16.07 4.20
C LEU A 126 8.70 16.85 5.36
N LYS A 127 9.72 17.69 5.08
CA LYS A 127 10.34 18.55 6.09
C LYS A 127 9.33 19.50 6.74
N ALA A 128 8.44 20.10 5.95
CA ALA A 128 7.39 20.97 6.44
C ALA A 128 6.40 20.27 7.40
N ARG A 129 6.25 18.95 7.28
CA ARG A 129 5.43 18.10 8.16
C ARG A 129 6.24 17.45 9.29
N GLY A 130 7.46 17.92 9.53
CA GLY A 130 8.31 17.45 10.63
C GLY A 130 8.94 16.07 10.42
N TYR A 131 8.97 15.57 9.18
CA TYR A 131 9.66 14.31 8.90
C TYR A 131 11.18 14.45 9.13
N PRO A 132 11.85 13.51 9.81
CA PRO A 132 13.28 13.59 10.08
C PRO A 132 14.14 13.50 8.80
N PHE A 133 15.16 14.36 8.70
CA PHE A 133 16.19 14.32 7.65
C PHE A 133 17.61 14.37 8.27
N PRO A 134 18.52 13.42 7.95
CA PRO A 134 18.31 12.28 7.06
C PRO A 134 17.24 11.31 7.61
N PRO A 135 16.48 10.64 6.73
CA PRO A 135 15.45 9.70 7.17
C PRO A 135 16.10 8.52 7.90
N PRO A 136 15.45 7.97 8.95
CA PRO A 136 15.90 6.76 9.61
C PRO A 136 16.06 5.63 8.59
N ASN A 137 17.07 4.80 8.77
CA ASN A 137 17.21 3.59 7.98
C ASN A 137 16.19 2.53 8.42
N SER A 138 16.09 1.44 7.66
CA SER A 138 15.11 0.38 7.89
C SER A 138 15.21 -0.26 9.28
N GLU A 139 16.42 -0.48 9.78
CA GLU A 139 16.63 -1.04 11.12
C GLU A 139 16.11 -0.09 12.20
N GLN A 140 16.38 1.21 12.05
CA GLN A 140 15.88 2.25 12.96
C GLN A 140 14.35 2.35 12.90
N ILE A 141 13.74 2.28 11.71
CA ILE A 141 12.27 2.31 11.56
C ILE A 141 11.64 1.14 12.33
N LEU A 142 12.12 -0.08 12.12
CA LEU A 142 11.58 -1.28 12.79
C LEU A 142 11.81 -1.22 14.31
N ALA A 143 12.94 -0.69 14.77
CA ALA A 143 13.19 -0.48 16.20
C ALA A 143 12.25 0.57 16.81
N LEU A 144 12.01 1.68 16.11
CA LEU A 144 11.09 2.73 16.55
C LEU A 144 9.63 2.24 16.57
N GLU A 145 9.21 1.46 15.57
CA GLU A 145 7.87 0.84 15.55
C GLU A 145 7.69 -0.12 16.74
N LYS A 146 8.67 -0.99 16.99
CA LYS A 146 8.66 -1.90 18.15
C LYS A 146 8.56 -1.15 19.48
N ASP A 147 9.19 0.02 19.57
CA ASP A 147 9.14 0.90 20.73
C ASP A 147 7.87 1.79 20.80
N GLY A 148 6.99 1.72 19.81
CA GLY A 148 5.80 2.59 19.71
C GLY A 148 6.10 4.06 19.42
N LYS A 149 7.28 4.35 18.87
CA LYS A 149 7.78 5.70 18.52
C LYS A 149 7.65 6.01 17.03
N TRP A 150 7.14 5.07 16.24
CA TRP A 150 6.89 5.24 14.82
C TRP A 150 5.46 4.80 14.45
N PRO A 151 4.69 5.64 13.74
CA PRO A 151 4.98 7.05 13.43
C PRO A 151 5.06 7.91 14.71
N PRO A 152 5.68 9.11 14.67
CA PRO A 152 5.66 10.04 15.82
C PRO A 152 4.23 10.38 16.26
N LEU A 153 4.02 10.64 17.56
CA LEU A 153 2.67 10.89 18.11
C LEU A 153 1.98 12.09 17.47
N GLU A 154 2.73 13.12 17.04
CA GLU A 154 2.16 14.27 16.34
C GLU A 154 1.65 13.92 14.92
N ALA A 155 2.12 12.82 14.33
CA ALA A 155 1.74 12.38 13.00
C ALA A 155 0.44 11.55 12.95
N ALA A 156 -0.07 11.11 14.10
CA ALA A 156 -1.30 10.33 14.21
C ALA A 156 -2.57 11.18 14.41
N ARG A 157 -2.46 12.51 14.27
CA ARG A 157 -3.55 13.50 14.40
C ARG A 157 -3.88 14.11 13.06
#